data_AF-A0A1Q7SSB0-F1
#
_entry.id   AF-A0A1Q7SSB0-F1
#
_cell.length_a   1.000
_cell.length_b   1.000
_cell.length_c   1.000
_cell.angle_alpha   90.00
_cell.angle_beta   90.00
_cell.angle_gamma   90.00
#
_symmetry.space_group_name_H-M   'P 1'
#
loop_
_entity.id
_entity.type
_entity.pdbx_description
1 polymer ?
#
loop_
_entity_poly.entity_id
_entity_poly.type
_entity_poly.pdbx_seq_one_letter_code
_entity_poly.pdbx_strand_id
1 'polypeptide(L)'
;MEKRLFLLPLAWVVFGLGLVYGLRFLLGPIVSIVPTISNDKPIGGSIFSVLFFSVAAVLGVLAVSLYSLGVWNVDLSKRKDKADLGALLVLVTGGLLLWYVPLAFFAVVASIVYLLAVNIE
;
A
#
# COMPACT_ATOMS: atom_id res chain seq x y z
N MET A 1 14.11 -21.31 -5.74
CA MET A 1 12.99 -20.76 -6.54
C MET A 1 11.63 -21.30 -6.10
N GLU A 2 11.46 -22.61 -5.91
CA GLU A 2 10.15 -23.21 -5.58
C GLU A 2 9.41 -22.55 -4.40
N LYS A 3 10.07 -22.34 -3.25
CA LYS A 3 9.46 -21.68 -2.09
C LYS A 3 9.01 -20.24 -2.34
N ARG A 4 9.68 -19.50 -3.24
CA ARG A 4 9.32 -18.13 -3.60
C ARG A 4 8.09 -18.12 -4.49
N LEU A 5 8.01 -19.05 -5.43
CA LEU A 5 6.89 -19.15 -6.38
C LEU A 5 5.53 -19.35 -5.68
N PHE A 6 5.51 -20.03 -4.53
CA PHE A 6 4.30 -20.20 -3.71
C PHE A 6 3.79 -18.90 -3.08
N LEU A 7 4.62 -17.85 -2.98
CA LEU A 7 4.19 -16.53 -2.51
C LEU A 7 3.28 -15.85 -3.52
N LEU A 8 3.39 -16.18 -4.81
CA LEU A 8 2.59 -15.57 -5.87
C LEU A 8 1.09 -15.84 -5.69
N PRO A 9 0.59 -17.09 -5.63
CA PRO A 9 -0.83 -17.34 -5.40
C PRO A 9 -1.29 -16.77 -4.04
N LEU A 10 -0.45 -16.83 -3.00
CA LEU A 10 -0.78 -16.29 -1.68
C LEU A 10 -0.94 -14.76 -1.71
N ALA A 11 -0.06 -14.04 -2.40
CA ALA A 11 -0.13 -12.59 -2.54
C ALA A 11 -1.39 -12.16 -3.28
N TRP A 12 -1.75 -12.86 -4.36
CA TRP A 12 -2.96 -12.57 -5.12
C TRP A 12 -4.24 -12.89 -4.35
N VAL A 13 -4.27 -13.98 -3.57
CA VAL A 13 -5.41 -14.31 -2.68
C VAL A 13 -5.57 -13.25 -1.59
N VAL A 14 -4.48 -12.90 -0.89
CA VAL A 14 -4.50 -11.87 0.17
C VAL A 14 -4.90 -10.52 -0.41
N PHE A 15 -4.44 -10.17 -1.60
CA PHE A 15 -4.86 -8.96 -2.29
C PHE A 15 -6.34 -8.99 -2.65
N GLY A 16 -6.83 -10.04 -3.31
CA GLY A 16 -8.24 -10.13 -3.70
C GLY A 16 -9.18 -10.01 -2.50
N LEU A 17 -8.89 -10.74 -1.42
CA LEU A 17 -9.68 -10.66 -0.18
C LEU A 17 -9.51 -9.30 0.51
N GLY A 18 -8.28 -8.81 0.64
CA GLY A 18 -7.97 -7.54 1.30
C GLY A 18 -8.60 -6.34 0.60
N LEU A 19 -8.65 -6.35 -0.74
CA LEU A 19 -9.31 -5.31 -1.53
C LEU A 19 -10.83 -5.32 -1.29
N VAL A 20 -11.45 -6.50 -1.31
CA VAL A 20 -12.90 -6.65 -1.08
C VAL A 20 -13.29 -6.22 0.33
N TYR A 21 -12.62 -6.76 1.36
CA TYR A 21 -12.94 -6.43 2.75
C TYR A 21 -12.51 -5.01 3.12
N GLY A 22 -11.35 -4.56 2.61
CA GLY A 22 -10.85 -3.20 2.79
C GLY A 22 -11.80 -2.17 2.19
N LEU A 23 -12.16 -2.30 0.91
CA LEU A 23 -13.12 -1.38 0.29
C LEU A 23 -14.47 -1.40 1.00
N ARG A 24 -14.97 -2.56 1.43
CA ARG A 24 -16.23 -2.64 2.18
C ARG A 24 -16.14 -1.94 3.54
N PHE A 25 -15.01 -2.03 4.23
CA PHE A 25 -14.78 -1.31 5.48
C PHE A 25 -14.79 0.21 5.26
N LEU A 26 -14.19 0.68 4.17
CA LEU A 26 -14.03 2.10 3.87
C LEU A 26 -15.29 2.75 3.32
N LEU A 27 -15.90 2.09 2.34
CA LEU A 27 -17.09 2.59 1.66
C LEU A 27 -18.37 2.32 2.48
N GLY A 28 -18.32 1.39 3.44
CA GLY A 28 -19.50 0.88 4.13
C GLY A 28 -20.21 -0.21 3.30
N PRO A 29 -21.45 -0.59 3.65
CA PRO A 29 -22.21 -1.56 2.85
C PRO A 29 -22.35 -1.04 1.42
N ILE A 30 -21.82 -1.78 0.43
CA ILE A 30 -22.07 -1.52 -0.99
C ILE A 30 -23.51 -1.99 -1.27
N VAL A 31 -24.48 -1.17 -0.87
CA VAL A 31 -25.90 -1.32 -1.25
C VAL A 31 -26.13 -0.52 -2.53
N SER A 32 -26.82 -1.12 -3.48
CA SER A 32 -27.16 -0.56 -4.80
C SER A 32 -28.23 0.53 -4.70
N ILE A 33 -28.00 1.58 -3.91
CA ILE A 33 -28.95 2.67 -3.72
C ILE A 33 -28.22 3.98 -3.98
N VAL A 34 -28.51 4.58 -5.13
CA VAL A 34 -28.34 6.03 -5.38
C VAL A 34 -29.55 6.73 -4.77
N PRO A 35 -29.49 7.97 -4.18
CA PRO A 35 -28.45 9.00 -4.26
C PRO A 35 -28.03 9.62 -2.89
N THR A 36 -27.09 10.57 -2.95
CA THR A 36 -26.60 11.48 -1.89
C THR A 36 -25.74 10.85 -0.79
N ILE A 37 -24.42 10.91 -1.02
CA ILE A 37 -23.42 10.76 0.04
C ILE A 37 -23.56 12.00 0.92
N SER A 38 -24.10 11.86 2.14
CA SER A 38 -24.00 12.93 3.14
C SER A 38 -22.51 13.17 3.41
N ASN A 39 -22.07 14.41 3.22
CA ASN A 39 -20.67 14.84 3.33
C ASN A 39 -20.17 14.93 4.80
N ASP A 40 -20.90 14.34 5.75
CA ASP A 40 -20.60 14.35 7.19
C ASP A 40 -19.67 13.20 7.62
N LYS A 41 -19.04 12.48 6.68
CA LYS A 41 -18.01 11.50 7.04
C LYS A 41 -16.68 12.21 7.29
N PRO A 42 -16.06 12.04 8.47
CA PRO A 42 -14.79 12.66 8.82
C PRO A 42 -13.69 12.08 7.94
N ILE A 43 -13.33 12.74 6.84
CA ILE A 43 -12.18 12.47 5.93
C ILE A 43 -12.15 11.07 5.27
N GLY A 44 -12.79 10.05 5.84
CA GLY A 44 -12.88 8.66 5.36
C GLY A 44 -13.83 8.45 4.19
N GLY A 45 -14.50 9.50 3.69
CA GLY A 45 -15.25 9.49 2.44
C GLY A 45 -14.49 10.06 1.24
N SER A 46 -13.23 10.51 1.42
CA SER A 46 -12.44 11.12 0.36
C SER A 46 -12.08 10.11 -0.73
N ILE A 47 -12.23 10.49 -2.00
CA ILE A 47 -11.83 9.63 -3.13
C ILE A 47 -10.31 9.40 -3.17
N PHE A 48 -9.52 10.39 -2.74
CA PHE A 48 -8.05 10.29 -2.69
C PHE A 48 -7.57 9.18 -1.78
N SER A 49 -8.25 9.00 -0.67
CA SER A 49 -8.03 7.96 0.31
C SER A 49 -8.18 6.57 -0.29
N VAL A 50 -9.31 6.32 -0.95
CA VAL A 50 -9.62 5.03 -1.60
C VAL A 50 -8.67 4.76 -2.76
N LEU A 51 -8.34 5.79 -3.54
CA LEU A 51 -7.36 5.70 -4.63
C LEU A 51 -5.96 5.35 -4.09
N PHE A 52 -5.51 5.99 -3.01
CA PHE A 52 -4.24 5.67 -2.38
C PHE A 52 -4.19 4.21 -1.93
N PHE A 53 -5.22 3.73 -1.22
CA PHE A 53 -5.29 2.33 -0.80
C PHE A 53 -5.23 1.36 -1.98
N SER A 54 -6.01 1.62 -3.03
CA SER A 54 -6.07 0.77 -4.22
C SER A 54 -4.73 0.72 -4.95
N VAL A 55 -4.09 1.88 -5.14
CA VAL A 55 -2.76 1.98 -5.76
C VAL A 55 -1.71 1.27 -4.90
N ALA A 56 -1.69 1.51 -3.58
CA ALA A 56 -0.74 0.87 -2.67
C ALA A 56 -0.91 -0.65 -2.65
N ALA A 57 -2.15 -1.15 -2.68
CA ALA A 57 -2.43 -2.58 -2.72
C ALA A 57 -1.93 -3.21 -4.04
N VAL A 58 -2.15 -2.55 -5.19
CA VAL A 58 -1.64 -3.03 -6.49
C VAL A 58 -0.12 -3.03 -6.51
N LEU A 59 0.52 -1.96 -6.02
CA LEU A 59 1.97 -1.88 -5.92
C LEU A 59 2.53 -2.96 -4.99
N GLY A 60 1.84 -3.27 -3.88
CA GLY A 60 2.21 -4.35 -2.97
C GLY A 60 2.19 -5.72 -3.65
N VAL A 61 1.16 -6.02 -4.44
CA VAL A 61 1.10 -7.28 -5.21
C VAL A 61 2.18 -7.35 -6.27
N LEU A 62 2.42 -6.25 -6.99
CA LEU A 62 3.48 -6.18 -7.97
C LEU A 62 4.84 -6.42 -7.33
N ALA A 63 5.12 -5.78 -6.21
CA ALA A 63 6.35 -5.96 -5.43
C ALA A 63 6.54 -7.42 -5.00
N VAL A 64 5.52 -8.06 -4.42
CA VAL A 64 5.60 -9.47 -4.01
C VAL A 64 5.71 -10.41 -5.22
N SER A 65 5.04 -10.09 -6.33
CA SER A 65 5.13 -10.86 -7.57
C SER A 65 6.54 -10.80 -8.16
N LEU A 66 7.14 -9.61 -8.22
CA LEU A 66 8.52 -9.41 -8.69
C LEU A 66 9.52 -10.13 -7.77
N TYR A 67 9.30 -10.10 -6.46
CA TYR A 67 10.11 -10.84 -5.50
C TYR A 67 9.98 -12.36 -5.68
N SER A 68 8.75 -12.84 -5.84
CA SER A 68 8.42 -14.25 -6.05
C SER A 68 9.05 -14.81 -7.33
N LEU A 69 9.01 -14.04 -8.41
CA LEU A 69 9.61 -14.37 -9.70
C LEU A 69 11.16 -14.26 -9.69
N GLY A 70 11.74 -13.72 -8.61
CA GLY A 70 13.18 -13.52 -8.48
C GLY A 70 13.72 -12.33 -9.28
N VAL A 71 12.85 -11.52 -9.88
CA VAL A 71 13.21 -10.29 -10.59
C VAL A 71 13.70 -9.23 -9.60
N TRP A 72 13.05 -9.13 -8.44
CA TRP A 72 13.49 -8.29 -7.35
C TRP A 72 14.06 -9.15 -6.22
N ASN A 73 15.35 -9.01 -5.91
CA ASN A 73 15.98 -9.79 -4.87
C ASN A 73 16.44 -8.88 -3.73
N VAL A 74 15.64 -8.84 -2.67
CA VAL A 74 15.99 -8.12 -1.44
C VAL A 74 16.95 -8.96 -0.61
N ASP A 75 18.13 -8.44 -0.34
CA ASP A 75 19.11 -9.02 0.55
C ASP A 75 19.08 -8.30 1.91
N LEU A 76 18.39 -8.91 2.87
CA LEU A 76 18.30 -8.40 4.24
C LEU A 76 19.63 -8.42 5.00
N SER A 77 20.74 -8.89 4.43
CA SER A 77 22.06 -8.67 5.02
C SER A 77 22.60 -7.26 4.71
N LYS A 78 22.16 -6.66 3.59
CA LYS A 78 22.59 -5.33 3.16
C LYS A 78 21.85 -4.24 3.91
N ARG A 79 22.60 -3.25 4.41
CA ARG A 79 22.03 -2.10 5.11
C ARG A 79 21.15 -1.24 4.21
N LYS A 80 21.49 -1.13 2.92
CA LYS A 80 20.71 -0.39 1.91
C LYS A 80 19.33 -1.02 1.74
N ASP A 81 19.26 -2.31 1.39
CA ASP A 81 17.99 -3.02 1.18
C ASP A 81 17.07 -3.00 2.42
N LYS A 82 17.63 -3.04 3.64
CA LYS A 82 16.86 -2.82 4.88
C LYS A 82 16.26 -1.43 4.97
N ALA A 83 17.04 -0.41 4.64
CA ALA A 83 16.61 0.98 4.71
C ALA A 83 15.58 1.29 3.61
N ASP A 84 15.75 0.75 2.40
CA ASP A 84 14.79 0.86 1.30
C ASP A 84 13.45 0.19 1.67
N LEU A 85 13.49 -1.03 2.23
CA LEU A 85 12.28 -1.68 2.74
C LEU A 85 11.64 -0.90 3.89
N GLY A 86 12.45 -0.33 4.79
CA GLY A 86 11.97 0.52 5.88
C GLY A 86 11.26 1.76 5.36
N ALA A 87 11.84 2.44 4.36
CA ALA A 87 11.24 3.61 3.73
C ALA A 87 9.94 3.24 2.98
N LEU A 88 9.90 2.12 2.27
CA LEU A 88 8.67 1.60 1.66
C LEU A 88 7.59 1.31 2.71
N LEU A 89 7.95 0.73 3.86
CA LEU A 89 7.02 0.47 4.94
C LEU A 89 6.48 1.77 5.54
N VAL A 90 7.33 2.77 5.78
CA VAL A 90 6.94 4.10 6.25
C VAL A 90 6.04 4.80 5.23
N LEU A 91 6.32 4.65 3.93
CA LEU A 91 5.50 5.22 2.86
C LEU A 91 4.07 4.65 2.88
N VAL A 92 3.95 3.32 2.94
CA VAL A 92 2.66 2.63 2.93
C VAL A 92 1.89 2.90 4.22
N THR A 93 2.53 2.74 5.38
CA THR A 93 1.88 2.96 6.69
C THR A 93 1.53 4.43 6.91
N GLY A 94 2.43 5.35 6.57
CA GLY A 94 2.18 6.79 6.63
C GLY A 94 1.02 7.20 5.72
N GLY A 95 0.95 6.64 4.51
CA GLY A 95 -0.13 6.89 3.59
C GLY A 95 -1.50 6.36 4.05
N LEU A 96 -1.53 5.22 4.75
CA LEU A 96 -2.74 4.75 5.43
C LEU A 96 -3.11 5.65 6.61
N LEU A 97 -2.12 6.10 7.38
CA LEU A 97 -2.32 6.97 8.54
C LEU A 97 -2.80 8.36 8.17
N LEU A 98 -2.58 8.83 6.94
CA LEU A 98 -3.09 10.12 6.45
C LEU A 98 -4.62 10.27 6.58
N TRP A 99 -5.37 9.18 6.69
CA TRP A 99 -6.81 9.24 6.98
C TRP A 99 -7.16 9.68 8.39
N TYR A 100 -6.28 9.36 9.33
CA TYR A 100 -6.54 9.53 10.76
C TYR A 100 -5.71 10.69 11.33
N VAL A 101 -4.49 10.85 10.80
CA VAL A 101 -3.48 11.75 11.35
C VAL A 101 -2.81 12.51 10.20
N PRO A 102 -3.18 13.78 9.95
CA PRO A 102 -2.56 14.60 8.92
C PRO A 102 -1.04 14.73 9.08
N LEU A 103 -0.52 14.66 10.31
CA LEU A 103 0.92 14.70 10.60
C LEU A 103 1.70 13.55 9.94
N ALA A 104 1.05 12.44 9.59
CA ALA A 104 1.66 11.34 8.84
C ALA A 104 2.17 11.79 7.45
N PHE A 105 1.69 12.93 6.94
CA PHE A 105 2.18 13.55 5.70
C PHE A 105 3.69 13.76 5.71
N PHE A 106 4.26 14.23 6.82
CA PHE A 106 5.70 14.46 6.91
C PHE A 106 6.50 13.16 6.80
N ALA A 107 6.00 12.06 7.37
CA ALA A 107 6.63 10.74 7.26
C ALA A 107 6.57 10.22 5.81
N VAL A 108 5.43 10.40 5.15
CA VAL A 108 5.26 10.06 3.72
C VAL A 108 6.23 10.85 2.86
N VAL A 109 6.28 12.17 3.00
CA VAL A 109 7.21 13.02 2.24
C VAL A 109 8.66 12.63 2.49
N ALA A 110 9.06 12.42 3.75
CA ALA A 110 10.42 12.00 4.09
C ALA A 110 10.79 10.67 3.44
N SER A 111 9.88 9.69 3.43
CA SER A 111 10.12 8.39 2.79
C SER A 111 10.25 8.49 1.26
N ILE A 112 9.46 9.34 0.62
CA ILE A 112 9.56 9.61 -0.83
C ILE A 112 10.91 10.27 -1.15
N VAL A 113 11.28 11.31 -0.39
CA VAL A 113 12.56 12.01 -0.59
C VAL A 113 13.73 11.05 -0.43
N TYR A 114 13.71 10.19 0.59
CA TYR A 114 14.73 9.16 0.77
C TYR A 114 14.81 8.20 -0.43
N LEU A 115 13.67 7.62 -0.83
CA LEU A 115 13.62 6.63 -1.92
C LEU A 115 14.06 7.22 -3.25
N LEU A 116 13.73 8.49 -3.53
CA LEU A 116 14.21 9.20 -4.70
C LEU A 116 15.71 9.47 -4.58
N ALA A 117 16.17 10.09 -3.50
CA ALA A 117 17.58 10.47 -3.33
C ALA A 117 18.55 9.27 -3.39
N VAL A 118 18.13 8.10 -2.91
CA VAL A 118 18.98 6.90 -2.84
C VAL A 118 18.95 6.07 -4.13
N ASN A 119 18.00 6.34 -5.03
CA ASN A 119 17.84 5.64 -6.31
C ASN A 119 18.01 6.55 -7.55
N ILE A 120 18.41 7.81 -7.36
CA ILE A 120 18.91 8.66 -8.43
C ILE A 120 20.41 8.36 -8.57
N GLU A 121 20.74 7.46 -9.50
CA GLU A 121 22.06 7.34 -10.13
C GLU A 121 21.92 7.69 -11.61
#